data_AF-A0A963QCD7-F1
#
_entry.id   AF-A0A963QCD7-F1
#
_cell.length_a   1.000
_cell.length_b   1.000
_cell.length_c   1.000
_cell.angle_alpha   90.00
_cell.angle_beta   90.00
_cell.angle_gamma   90.00
#
_symmetry.space_group_name_H-M   'P 1'
#
loop_
_entity.id
_entity.type
_entity.pdbx_description
1 polymer ?
#
loop_
_entity_poly.entity_id
_entity_poly.type
_entity_poly.pdbx_seq_one_letter_code
_entity_poly.pdbx_strand_id
1 'polypeptide(L)'
;MLGMGEAGENCPFNFNFDPATFKVGDFVSYRVTGSLSDWPFAGELVEVHEDHVIIAGDGNDPSVRYRGTRESRPLVDESQI
;
A
#
# COMPACT_ATOMS: atom_id res chain seq x y z
N MET A 1 -7.28 -15.60 3.21
CA MET A 1 -6.31 -14.73 3.91
C MET A 1 -4.97 -14.90 3.23
N LEU A 2 -4.56 -13.92 2.42
CA LEU A 2 -3.27 -13.95 1.72
C LEU A 2 -2.23 -13.20 2.55
N GLY A 3 -1.32 -13.97 3.15
CA GLY A 3 0.13 -13.70 3.21
C GLY A 3 0.59 -12.42 3.89
N MET A 4 0.62 -12.46 5.22
CA MET A 4 1.33 -11.51 6.08
C MET A 4 2.83 -11.62 5.84
N GLY A 5 3.50 -10.48 5.66
CA GLY A 5 4.95 -10.41 5.50
C GLY A 5 5.69 -10.94 6.72
N GLU A 6 6.16 -12.18 6.65
CA GLU A 6 7.30 -12.68 7.39
C GLU A 6 8.44 -12.95 6.40
N ALA A 7 9.64 -12.53 6.81
CA ALA A 7 10.85 -12.60 6.01
C ALA A 7 11.12 -14.02 5.50
N GLY A 8 11.14 -14.22 4.17
CA GLY A 8 11.82 -15.38 3.59
C GLY A 8 11.16 -16.06 2.39
N GLU A 9 9.93 -15.71 2.03
CA GLU A 9 9.32 -16.24 0.81
C GLU A 9 9.35 -15.16 -0.26
N ASN A 10 9.87 -15.49 -1.44
CA ASN A 10 9.96 -14.59 -2.60
C ASN A 10 8.56 -14.02 -2.90
N CYS A 11 8.19 -12.90 -2.28
CA CYS A 11 7.11 -12.07 -2.76
C CYS A 11 7.50 -11.71 -4.20
N PRO A 12 6.79 -12.20 -5.23
CA PRO A 12 7.13 -11.90 -6.62
C PRO A 12 6.94 -10.41 -6.94
N PHE A 13 6.36 -9.66 -5.99
CA PHE A 13 6.14 -8.23 -6.04
C PHE A 13 7.41 -7.50 -5.60
N ASN A 14 8.03 -6.81 -6.55
CA ASN A 14 9.10 -5.86 -6.25
C ASN A 14 8.48 -4.57 -5.71
N PHE A 15 8.50 -4.38 -4.39
CA PHE A 15 7.95 -3.19 -3.78
C PHE A 15 8.79 -1.94 -4.06
N ASN A 16 8.13 -0.86 -4.45
CA ASN A 16 8.74 0.47 -4.49
C ASN A 16 8.67 1.11 -3.09
N PHE A 17 9.83 1.51 -2.56
CA PHE A 17 9.97 2.18 -1.26
C PHE A 17 10.44 3.63 -1.38
N ASP A 18 10.60 4.14 -2.61
CA ASP A 18 11.08 5.50 -2.87
C ASP A 18 9.92 6.39 -3.37
N PRO A 19 9.39 7.28 -2.51
CA PRO A 19 8.21 8.08 -2.83
C PRO A 19 8.41 9.04 -4.01
N ALA A 20 9.65 9.42 -4.31
CA ALA A 20 9.99 10.28 -5.44
C ALA A 20 9.78 9.58 -6.80
N THR A 21 9.86 8.25 -6.84
CA THR A 21 9.73 7.45 -8.08
C THR A 21 8.39 6.74 -8.21
N PHE A 22 7.48 6.92 -7.24
CA PHE A 22 6.13 6.37 -7.30
C PHE A 22 5.42 6.73 -8.60
N LYS A 23 4.83 5.71 -9.21
CA LYS A 23 3.99 5.81 -10.41
C LYS A 23 2.84 4.82 -10.30
N VAL A 24 1.80 5.04 -11.11
CA VAL A 24 0.68 4.10 -11.24
C VAL A 24 1.20 2.74 -11.69
N GLY A 25 0.72 1.67 -11.05
CA GLY A 25 1.15 0.29 -11.27
C GLY A 25 2.31 -0.18 -10.38
N ASP A 26 2.93 0.71 -9.59
CA ASP A 26 3.90 0.27 -8.59
C ASP A 26 3.21 -0.48 -7.46
N PHE A 27 3.80 -1.60 -7.05
CA PHE A 27 3.44 -2.26 -5.80
C PHE A 27 4.17 -1.57 -4.65
N VAL A 28 3.44 -1.22 -3.60
CA VAL A 28 3.98 -0.65 -2.37
C VAL A 28 3.61 -1.49 -1.17
N SER A 29 4.43 -1.45 -0.13
CA SER A 29 4.00 -1.89 1.20
C SER A 29 3.46 -0.67 1.95
N TYR A 30 2.23 -0.76 2.44
CA TYR A 30 1.58 0.31 3.19
C TYR A 30 1.26 -0.13 4.63
N ARG A 31 1.00 0.85 5.49
CA ARG A 31 0.60 0.68 6.90
C ARG A 31 -0.77 1.30 7.11
N VAL A 32 -1.44 0.84 8.14
CA VAL A 32 -2.74 1.38 8.56
C VAL A 32 -2.60 1.92 9.98
N THR A 33 -3.22 3.05 10.29
CA THR A 33 -3.23 3.56 11.67
C THR A 33 -4.02 2.65 12.62
N GLY A 34 -4.02 2.96 13.92
CA GLY A 34 -4.89 2.27 14.88
C GLY A 34 -4.49 0.82 15.16
N SER A 35 -5.49 -0.05 15.19
CA SER A 35 -5.42 -1.47 15.59
C SER A 35 -4.57 -2.31 14.63
N LEU A 36 -4.39 -1.83 13.40
CA LEU A 36 -3.67 -2.51 12.33
C LEU A 36 -2.23 -2.00 12.13
N SER A 37 -1.75 -1.11 13.00
CA SER A 37 -0.43 -0.45 12.86
C SER A 37 0.77 -1.38 12.87
N ASP A 38 0.69 -2.50 13.61
CA ASP A 38 1.73 -3.52 13.65
C ASP A 38 1.83 -4.34 12.34
N TRP A 39 0.81 -4.29 11.47
CA TRP A 39 0.70 -5.11 10.28
C TRP A 39 1.10 -4.38 9.00
N PRO A 40 2.05 -4.93 8.20
CA PRO A 40 2.31 -4.43 6.85
C PRO A 40 1.29 -5.02 5.87
N PHE A 41 0.82 -4.17 4.96
CA PHE A 41 -0.05 -4.55 3.85
C PHE A 41 0.66 -4.29 2.52
N ALA A 42 0.10 -4.83 1.44
CA ALA A 42 0.61 -4.66 0.08
C ALA A 42 -0.53 -4.22 -0.84
N GLY A 43 -0.26 -3.28 -1.74
CA GLY A 43 -1.25 -2.81 -2.71
C GLY A 43 -0.59 -2.13 -3.90
N GLU A 44 -1.33 -2.05 -5.00
CA GLU A 44 -0.92 -1.35 -6.22
C GLU A 44 -1.33 0.13 -6.16
N LEU A 45 -0.43 1.02 -6.57
CA LEU A 45 -0.76 2.44 -6.73
C LEU A 45 -1.62 2.65 -7.97
N VAL A 46 -2.85 3.13 -7.77
CA VAL A 46 -3.78 3.47 -8.87
C VAL A 46 -3.75 4.96 -9.22
N GLU A 47 -3.35 5.82 -8.28
CA GLU A 47 -3.13 7.25 -8.49
C GLU A 47 -1.95 7.74 -7.65
N VAL A 48 -1.17 8.70 -8.18
CA VAL A 48 -0.02 9.30 -7.49
C VAL A 48 -0.14 10.82 -7.58
N HIS A 49 -0.20 11.47 -6.43
CA HIS A 49 -0.31 12.93 -6.30
C HIS A 49 0.94 13.50 -5.61
N GLU A 50 1.01 14.83 -5.48
CA GLU A 50 2.17 15.48 -4.85
C GLU A 50 2.34 15.10 -3.38
N ASP A 51 1.24 15.08 -2.61
CA ASP A 51 1.22 14.84 -1.16
C ASP A 51 0.75 13.43 -0.74
N HIS A 52 0.06 12.71 -1.63
CA HIS A 52 -0.59 11.45 -1.30
C HIS A 52 -0.62 10.48 -2.48
N VAL A 53 -0.98 9.23 -2.20
CA VAL A 53 -1.23 8.19 -3.20
C VAL A 53 -2.59 7.55 -2.97
N ILE A 54 -3.12 6.94 -4.02
CA ILE A 54 -4.31 6.10 -3.94
C ILE A 54 -3.91 4.66 -4.23
N ILE A 55 -4.27 3.77 -3.31
CA ILE A 55 -3.90 2.35 -3.31
C ILE A 55 -5.15 1.53 -3.59
N ALA A 56 -5.05 0.52 -4.47
CA ALA A 56 -6.09 -0.49 -4.62
C ALA A 56 -6.19 -1.31 -3.33
N GLY A 57 -7.32 -1.19 -2.63
CA GLY A 57 -7.53 -1.85 -1.33
C GLY A 57 -7.92 -3.31 -1.44
N ASP A 58 -8.50 -3.72 -2.57
CA ASP A 58 -8.78 -5.11 -2.91
C ASP A 58 -8.36 -5.37 -4.36
N GLY A 59 -7.60 -6.45 -4.58
CA GLY A 59 -7.10 -6.80 -5.91
C GLY A 59 -8.17 -7.37 -6.85
N ASN A 60 -9.34 -7.76 -6.33
CA ASN A 60 -10.47 -8.27 -7.10
C ASN A 60 -11.56 -7.20 -7.30
N ASP A 61 -11.60 -6.18 -6.44
CA ASP A 61 -12.55 -5.07 -6.53
C ASP A 61 -11.85 -3.72 -6.77
N PRO A 62 -11.82 -3.23 -8.03
CA PRO A 62 -11.16 -1.98 -8.38
C PRO A 62 -11.86 -0.71 -7.85
N SER A 63 -13.02 -0.85 -7.20
CA SER A 63 -13.72 0.28 -6.57
C SER A 63 -13.22 0.57 -5.15
N VAL A 64 -12.58 -0.42 -4.50
CA VAL A 64 -11.99 -0.25 -3.17
C VAL A 64 -10.67 0.51 -3.29
N ARG A 65 -10.65 1.74 -2.76
CA ARG A 65 -9.50 2.65 -2.85
C ARG A 65 -9.17 3.25 -1.50
N TYR A 66 -7.90 3.23 -1.14
CA TYR A 66 -7.39 3.82 0.09
C TYR A 66 -6.47 4.99 -0.21
N ARG A 67 -6.72 6.12 0.46
CA ARG A 67 -5.79 7.26 0.43
C ARG A 67 -4.67 7.01 1.43
N GLY A 68 -3.44 6.97 0.94
CA GLY A 68 -2.23 6.85 1.75
C GLY A 68 -1.33 8.09 1.65
N THR A 69 -0.51 8.33 2.66
CA THR A 69 0.56 9.35 2.60
C THR A 69 1.61 9.00 1.52
N ARG A 70 2.31 10.01 1.00
CA ARG A 70 3.42 9.79 0.05
C ARG A 70 4.77 9.67 0.76
N GLU A 71 4.94 8.59 1.50
CA GLU A 71 6.19 8.23 2.17
C GLU A 71 6.66 6.83 1.76
N SER A 72 7.83 6.39 2.24
CA SER A 72 8.43 5.10 1.85
C SER A 72 7.48 3.91 2.04
N ARG A 73 6.63 3.97 3.07
CA ARG A 73 5.49 3.08 3.27
C ARG A 73 4.25 3.92 3.51
N PRO A 74 3.38 4.10 2.50
CA PRO A 74 2.17 4.90 2.65
C PRO A 74 1.40 4.55 3.91
N LEU A 75 0.92 5.56 4.64
CA LEU A 75 0.09 5.39 5.81
C LEU A 75 -1.36 5.70 5.44
N VAL A 76 -2.22 4.70 5.60
CA VAL A 76 -3.67 4.79 5.40
C VAL A 76 -4.34 4.93 6.76
N ASP A 77 -5.36 5.77 6.85
CA ASP A 77 -6.14 5.88 8.08
C ASP A 77 -7.09 4.69 8.24
N GLU A 78 -7.18 4.10 9.43
CA GLU A 78 -8.04 2.94 9.70
C GLU A 78 -9.52 3.20 9.36
N SER A 79 -9.99 4.46 9.46
CA SER A 79 -11.37 4.81 9.10
C SER A 79 -11.71 4.66 7.62
N GLN A 80 -10.72 4.44 6.76
CA GLN A 80 -10.88 4.25 5.32
C GLN A 80 -11.04 2.78 4.92
N ILE A 81 -10.85 1.83 5.84
CA ILE A 81 -10.74 0.39 5.55
C ILE A 81 -11.98 -0.37 6.03
#